data_AF-X6ERU4-F1
#
_entry.id   AF-X6ERU4-F1
#
_cell.length_a   1.000
_cell.length_b   1.000
_cell.length_c   1.000
_cell.angle_alpha   90.00
_cell.angle_beta   90.00
_cell.angle_gamma   90.00
#
_symmetry.space_group_name_H-M   'P 1'
#
loop_
_entity.id
_entity.type
_entity.pdbx_description
1 polymer ?
#
loop_
_entity_poly.entity_id
_entity_poly.type
_entity_poly.pdbx_seq_one_letter_code
_entity_poly.pdbx_strand_id
1 'polypeptide(L)' 'MNENDGWKVTYKRVTPQWASYSGLKDGQILYVRAIKICGDRAALFTVNYARNEKVPYDPLIVRMVKSLKVQGC' A
#
# COMPACT_ATOMS: atom_id res chain seq x y z
N MET A 1 -7.12 1.81 6.48
CA MET A 1 -7.52 0.39 6.57
C MET A 1 -7.73 0.09 8.04
N ASN A 2 -8.97 -0.19 8.42
CA ASN A 2 -9.36 -0.44 9.81
C ASN A 2 -9.90 -1.87 9.89
N GLU A 3 -9.41 -2.67 10.84
CA GLU A 3 -9.88 -4.05 11.04
C GLU A 3 -11.35 -4.10 11.44
N ASN A 4 -11.84 -3.05 12.11
CA ASN A 4 -13.24 -2.93 12.51
C ASN A 4 -14.20 -2.75 11.32
N ASP A 5 -13.69 -2.36 10.14
CA ASP A 5 -14.49 -2.19 8.93
C ASP A 5 -14.61 -3.50 8.13
N GLY A 6 -14.25 -4.65 8.73
CA GLY A 6 -14.30 -5.97 8.09
C GLY A 6 -13.11 -6.29 7.19
N TRP A 7 -12.03 -5.50 7.26
CA TRP A 7 -10.80 -5.79 6.54
C TRP A 7 -9.96 -6.82 7.28
N LYS A 8 -9.67 -7.95 6.64
CA LYS A 8 -8.65 -8.88 7.12
C LYS A 8 -7.28 -8.39 6.70
N VAL A 9 -6.49 -7.88 7.64
CA VAL A 9 -5.09 -7.49 7.37
C VAL A 9 -4.27 -8.73 7.04
N THR A 10 -3.72 -8.79 5.83
CA THR A 10 -2.88 -9.89 5.36
C THR A 10 -1.40 -9.51 5.33
N TYR A 11 -1.09 -8.21 5.34
CA TYR A 11 0.27 -7.70 5.40
C TYR A 11 0.31 -6.35 6.12
N LYS A 12 1.28 -6.19 7.02
CA LYS A 12 1.55 -4.92 7.69
C LYS A 12 3.04 -4.79 7.92
N ARG A 13 3.64 -3.71 7.41
CA ARG A 13 5.04 -3.37 7.68
C ARG A 13 5.16 -1.86 7.85
N VAL A 14 5.70 -1.44 8.98
CA VAL A 14 5.83 -0.03 9.37
C VAL A 14 7.28 0.23 9.77
N THR A 15 7.85 1.30 9.22
CA THR A 15 9.19 1.80 9.52
C THR A 15 9.13 3.32 9.66
N PRO A 16 10.17 3.98 10.22
CA PRO A 16 10.19 5.45 10.32
C PRO A 16 10.11 6.17 8.96
N GLN A 17 10.59 5.54 7.88
CA GLN A 17 10.66 6.15 6.55
C GLN A 17 9.49 5.74 5.63
N TRP A 18 8.83 4.61 5.89
CA TRP A 18 7.75 4.11 5.05
C TRP A 18 6.86 3.11 5.76
N ALA A 19 5.62 2.98 5.28
CA ALA A 19 4.67 1.97 5.71
C ALA A 19 3.99 1.31 4.51
N SER A 20 3.69 0.03 4.65
CA SER A 20 2.89 -0.74 3.70
C SER A 20 1.86 -1.59 4.42
N TYR A 21 0.63 -1.56 3.92
CA TYR A 21 -0.48 -2.36 4.41
C TYR A 21 -1.13 -3.10 3.25
N SER A 22 -1.56 -4.33 3.47
CA SER A 22 -2.45 -5.04 2.57
C SER A 22 -3.53 -5.73 3.36
N GLY A 23 -4.72 -5.81 2.79
CA GLY A 23 -5.65 -6.84 3.21
C GLY A 23 -6.81 -7.05 2.30
N LEU A 24 -7.69 -7.90 2.79
CA LEU A 24 -8.71 -8.57 2.01
C LEU A 24 -10.08 -8.33 2.65
N LYS A 25 -11.04 -7.93 1.84
CA LYS A 25 -12.44 -7.81 2.21
C LYS A 25 -13.30 -8.16 1.00
N ASP A 26 -14.27 -9.06 1.16
CA ASP A 26 -15.23 -9.41 0.10
C ASP A 26 -14.60 -9.74 -1.27
N GLY A 27 -13.45 -10.43 -1.26
CA GLY A 27 -12.71 -10.77 -2.47
C GLY A 27 -11.93 -9.62 -3.10
N GLN A 28 -11.91 -8.43 -2.49
CA GLN A 28 -11.12 -7.27 -2.87
C GLN A 28 -9.85 -7.16 -2.04
N ILE A 29 -8.73 -6.88 -2.69
CA ILE A 29 -7.44 -6.60 -2.06
C ILE A 29 -7.22 -5.09 -2.06
N LEU A 30 -7.00 -4.54 -0.88
CA LEU A 30 -6.53 -3.17 -0.69
C LEU A 30 -5.04 -3.19 -0.38
N TYR A 31 -4.24 -2.51 -1.19
CA TYR A 31 -2.82 -2.27 -0.92
C TYR A 31 -2.58 -0.78 -0.71
N VAL A 32 -1.89 -0.43 0.38
CA VAL A 32 -1.51 0.95 0.72
C VAL A 32 0.00 1.02 0.88
N ARG A 33 0.62 2.03 0.28
CA ARG A 33 2.03 2.38 0.48
C ARG A 33 2.12 3.84 0.86
N ALA A 34 2.84 4.14 1.95
CA ALA A 34 3.17 5.48 2.37
C ALA A 34 4.68 5.62 2.56
N ILE A 35 5.24 6.78 2.23
CA ILE A 35 6.62 7.16 2.51
C ILE A 35 6.65 8.52 3.22
N LYS A 36 7.60 8.69 4.14
CA LYS A 36 7.96 10.01 4.67
C LYS A 36 8.72 10.76 3.57
N ILE A 37 8.34 12.00 3.32
CA ILE A 37 9.04 12.91 2.40
C ILE A 37 9.75 13.99 3.24
N CYS A 38 9.69 15.28 2.87
CA CYS A 38 10.36 16.34 3.63
C CYS A 38 9.57 16.77 4.87
N GLY A 39 10.28 17.03 5.97
CA GLY A 39 9.68 17.42 7.26
C GLY A 39 8.72 16.35 7.76
N ASP A 40 7.53 16.76 8.18
CA ASP A 40 6.47 15.88 8.67
C ASP A 40 5.42 15.51 7.60
N ARG A 41 5.75 15.70 6.33
CA ARG A 41 4.88 15.34 5.21
C ARG A 41 5.07 13.89 4.80
N ALA A 42 4.00 13.29 4.28
CA ALA A 42 4.00 11.95 3.72
C ALA A 42 3.38 11.94 2.32
N ALA A 43 3.90 11.07 1.46
CA ALA A 43 3.28 10.74 0.18
C ALA A 43 2.79 9.30 0.23
N LEU A 44 1.60 9.03 -0.31
CA LEU A 44 1.03 7.69 -0.31
C LEU A 44 0.23 7.41 -1.58
N PHE A 45 0.11 6.13 -1.90
CA PHE A 45 -0.87 5.65 -2.86
C PHE A 45 -1.64 4.47 -2.28
N THR A 46 -2.86 4.30 -2.79
CA THR A 46 -3.75 3.21 -2.47
C THR A 46 -4.22 2.56 -3.76
N VAL A 47 -4.22 1.23 -3.82
CA VAL A 47 -4.74 0.46 -4.95
C VAL A 47 -5.74 -0.56 -4.42
N ASN A 48 -6.91 -0.63 -5.03
CA ASN A 48 -7.93 -1.64 -4.76
C ASN A 48 -8.13 -2.49 -6.02
N TYR A 49 -8.09 -3.81 -5.89
CA TYR A 49 -8.20 -4.73 -7.02
C TYR A 49 -8.76 -6.08 -6.58
N ALA A 50 -9.40 -6.81 -7.49
CA ALA A 50 -9.99 -8.09 -7.12
C ALA A 50 -8.90 -9.14 -6.86
N ARG A 51 -9.18 -10.08 -5.94
CA ARG A 51 -8.24 -11.14 -5.54
C ARG A 51 -7.83 -12.02 -6.73
N ASN A 52 -8.74 -12.27 -7.66
CA ASN A 52 -8.46 -13.04 -8.89
C ASN A 52 -7.56 -12.27 -9.88
N GLU A 53 -7.47 -10.95 -9.77
CA GLU A 53 -6.59 -10.10 -10.58
C GLU A 53 -5.20 -9.91 -9.94
N LYS A 54 -4.91 -10.58 -8.83
CA LYS A 54 -3.65 -10.40 -8.10
C LYS A 54 -2.41 -10.61 -8.99
N VAL A 55 -2.40 -11.68 -9.78
CA VAL A 55 -1.25 -12.03 -10.63
C VAL A 55 -0.91 -10.91 -11.63
N PRO A 56 -1.86 -10.36 -12.42
CA PRO A 56 -1.55 -9.23 -13.30
C PRO A 56 -1.28 -7.90 -12.56
N TYR A 57 -1.83 -7.69 -11.35
CA TYR A 57 -1.58 -6.46 -10.58
C TYR A 57 -0.23 -6.43 -9.86
N ASP A 58 0.29 -7.57 -9.41
CA ASP A 58 1.55 -7.66 -8.67
C ASP A 58 2.72 -6.88 -9.34
N PRO A 59 3.00 -7.01 -10.66
CA PRO A 59 4.05 -6.21 -11.31
C PRO A 59 3.74 -4.69 -11.34
N LEU A 60 2.48 -4.29 -11.41
CA LEU A 60 2.08 -2.87 -11.36
C LEU A 60 2.35 -2.28 -9.99
N ILE A 61 1.95 -3.00 -8.92
CA ILE A 61 2.22 -2.59 -7.53
C ILE A 61 3.73 -2.46 -7.30
N VAL A 62 4.52 -3.45 -7.76
CA VAL A 62 5.99 -3.39 -7.64
C VAL A 62 6.56 -2.16 -8.36
N ARG A 63 6.07 -1.83 -9.55
CA ARG A 63 6.50 -0.62 -10.28
C ARG A 63 6.13 0.65 -9.52
N MET A 64 4.91 0.75 -9.00
CA MET A 64 4.46 1.90 -8.20
C MET A 64 5.30 2.09 -6.95
N VAL A 65 5.60 1.02 -6.20
CA VAL A 65 6.48 1.07 -5.02
C VAL A 65 7.89 1.56 -5.40
N LYS A 66 8.43 1.11 -6.53
CA LYS A 66 9.76 1.53 -7.01
C LYS A 66 9.77 2.99 -7.49
N SER A 67 8.66 3.48 -8.02
CA SER A 67 8.52 4.87 -8.48
C SER A 67 8.23 5.85 -7.34
N LEU A 68 7.55 5.40 -6.28
CA LEU A 68 7.29 6.22 -5.10
C LEU A 68 8.55 6.33 -4.23
N LYS A 69 9.40 7.29 -4.58
CA LYS A 69 10.63 7.63 -3.87
C LYS A 69 10.63 9.11 -3.52
N VAL A 70 11.34 9.45 -2.46
CA VAL A 70 11.63 10.86 -2.14
C VAL A 70 12.51 11.42 -3.27
N GLN A 71 12.08 12.50 -3.91
CA GLN A 71 12.89 13.26 -4.85
C GLN A 71 13.14 14.65 -4.27
N GLY A 72 14.35 14.87 -3.78
CA GLY A 72 14.75 16.16 -3.22
C GLY A 72 14.11 16.50 -1.88
N CYS A 73 14.97 16.88 -0.95
CA CYS A 73 14.74 17.78 0.18
C CYS A 73 16.03 18.62 0.28
#